data_AF-A0A6C0KTT3-F1
#
_entry.id   AF-A0A6C0KTT3-F1
#
_cell.length_a   1.000
_cell.length_b   1.000
_cell.length_c   1.000
_cell.angle_alpha   90.00
_cell.angle_beta   90.00
_cell.angle_gamma   90.00
#
_symmetry.space_group_name_H-M   'P 1'
#
loop_
_entity.id
_entity.type
_entity.pdbx_description
1 polymer ?
#
loop_
_entity_poly.entity_id
_entity_poly.type
_entity_poly.pdbx_seq_one_letter_code
_entity_poly.pdbx_strand_id
1 'polypeptide(L)'
;MPPKDKENLNASMIISKQGIFGFGLSHNNNLDFMIIVVLAGMGIIIKLFFPEKFSRLGNTGPATSTIWGYGLTAIALSIMLFMGIYVSKNIFEKNGNFVEMLFSNVSPIFFTLLIIMYAIFLNFLYFKRINSNRVTNEYHTYSFMSSVLTIVQIGLVTTYLFYYLSNTDKDGSDLNNTKIELSKNAVYILSIINFLFLMMINISLQFFSTDETPIIK
;
A
#
# COMPACT_ATOMS: atom_id res chain seq x y z
N MET A 1 10.38 12.23 51.36
CA MET A 1 10.85 11.33 50.29
C MET A 1 9.67 10.52 49.80
N PRO A 2 9.17 10.72 48.57
CA PRO A 2 8.13 9.85 48.04
C PRO A 2 8.70 8.43 47.85
N PRO A 3 7.90 7.38 48.05
CA PRO A 3 8.38 6.00 47.98
C PRO A 3 8.73 5.64 46.52
N LYS A 4 9.95 5.09 46.33
CA LYS A 4 10.52 4.61 45.05
C LYS A 4 9.57 3.70 44.25
N ASP A 5 8.65 3.02 44.92
CA ASP A 5 7.70 2.10 44.29
C ASP A 5 6.66 2.82 43.43
N LYS A 6 6.29 4.07 43.76
CA LYS A 6 5.36 4.86 42.94
C LYS A 6 5.99 5.38 41.65
N GLU A 7 7.30 5.65 41.65
CA GLU A 7 8.05 6.02 40.45
C GLU A 7 8.17 4.84 39.48
N ASN A 8 8.45 3.64 40.00
CA ASN A 8 8.53 2.42 39.19
C ASN A 8 7.16 1.99 38.64
N LEU A 9 6.09 2.20 39.40
CA LEU A 9 4.72 1.93 38.95
C LEU A 9 4.26 2.92 37.85
N ASN A 10 4.65 4.20 37.97
CA ASN A 10 4.36 5.19 36.94
C ASN A 10 5.21 4.95 35.68
N ALA A 11 6.49 4.58 35.82
CA ALA A 11 7.35 4.25 34.70
C ALA A 11 6.85 3.03 33.93
N SER A 12 6.43 1.97 34.62
CA SER A 12 5.84 0.78 33.98
C SER A 12 4.48 1.07 33.32
N MET A 13 3.67 1.95 33.93
CA MET A 13 2.40 2.40 33.36
C MET A 13 2.59 3.32 32.14
N ILE A 14 3.66 4.11 32.08
CA ILE A 14 4.06 4.91 30.91
C ILE A 14 4.60 4.01 29.78
N ILE A 15 5.37 2.97 30.10
CA ILE A 15 5.89 1.99 29.14
C ILE A 15 4.74 1.17 28.53
N SER A 16 3.74 0.77 29.34
CA SER A 16 2.54 0.06 28.84
C SER A 16 1.63 0.91 27.95
N LYS A 17 1.83 2.23 27.93
CA LYS A 17 1.09 3.20 27.10
C LYS A 17 1.82 3.57 25.81
N GLN A 18 2.99 2.98 25.53
CA GLN A 18 3.64 3.13 24.23
C GLN A 18 2.82 2.32 23.22
N GLY A 19 2.06 3.05 22.40
CA GLY A 19 1.13 2.48 21.44
C GLY A 19 1.77 1.37 20.60
N ILE A 20 0.99 0.31 20.34
CA ILE A 20 1.29 -0.89 19.54
C ILE A 20 1.84 -0.57 18.13
N PHE A 21 1.80 0.71 17.74
CA PHE A 21 2.21 1.22 16.44
C PHE A 21 3.65 1.73 16.41
N GLY A 22 4.34 1.90 17.56
CA GLY A 22 5.72 2.41 17.60
C GLY A 22 5.91 3.85 17.08
N PHE A 23 4.86 4.47 16.53
CA PHE A 23 4.89 5.82 15.95
C PHE A 23 4.57 6.91 16.97
N GLY A 24 3.74 6.62 17.99
CA GLY A 24 3.41 7.57 19.05
C GLY A 24 2.77 8.88 18.57
N LEU A 25 2.13 8.89 17.40
CA LEU A 25 1.55 10.10 16.81
C LEU A 25 0.28 10.52 17.56
N SER A 26 -0.50 9.56 18.06
CA SER A 26 -1.61 9.83 18.96
C SER A 26 -1.73 8.82 20.09
N HIS A 27 -2.55 9.15 21.09
CA HIS A 27 -2.92 8.23 22.17
C HIS A 27 -3.85 7.10 21.68
N ASN A 28 -4.31 7.14 20.43
CA ASN A 28 -5.24 6.19 19.87
C ASN A 28 -4.66 5.53 18.61
N ASN A 29 -4.07 4.37 18.85
CA ASN A 29 -3.57 3.41 17.88
C ASN A 29 -4.45 3.20 16.63
N ASN A 30 -5.79 3.16 16.81
CA ASN A 30 -6.71 3.00 15.67
C ASN A 30 -6.77 4.24 14.79
N LEU A 31 -6.59 5.44 15.36
CA LEU A 31 -6.53 6.69 14.59
C LEU A 31 -5.25 6.75 13.76
N ASP A 32 -4.11 6.40 14.34
CA ASP A 32 -2.84 6.37 13.63
C ASP A 32 -2.91 5.42 12.42
N PHE A 33 -3.51 4.24 12.61
CA PHE A 33 -3.79 3.30 11.52
C PHE A 33 -4.68 3.91 10.43
N MET A 34 -5.81 4.50 10.82
CA MET A 34 -6.78 5.07 9.87
C MET A 34 -6.17 6.22 9.05
N ILE A 35 -5.33 7.06 9.66
CA ILE A 35 -4.63 8.14 8.95
C ILE A 35 -3.74 7.56 7.84
N ILE A 36 -2.99 6.50 8.13
CA ILE A 36 -2.12 5.84 7.14
C ILE A 36 -2.95 5.21 6.01
N VAL A 37 -4.09 4.60 6.34
CA VAL A 37 -5.01 4.00 5.35
C VAL A 37 -5.59 5.07 4.43
N VAL A 38 -6.07 6.19 5.00
CA VAL A 38 -6.60 7.32 4.23
C VAL A 38 -5.51 7.89 3.34
N LEU A 39 -4.27 8.03 3.83
CA LEU A 39 -3.13 8.47 3.05
C LEU A 39 -2.86 7.53 1.85
N ALA A 40 -2.90 6.22 2.08
CA ALA A 40 -2.70 5.21 1.03
C ALA A 40 -3.78 5.29 -0.05
N GLY A 41 -5.05 5.41 0.35
CA GLY A 41 -6.19 5.54 -0.57
C GLY A 41 -6.20 6.87 -1.32
N MET A 42 -5.86 7.97 -0.65
CA MET A 42 -5.84 9.32 -1.24
C MET A 42 -4.87 9.42 -2.40
N GLY A 43 -3.71 8.75 -2.34
CA GLY A 43 -2.77 8.70 -3.45
C GLY A 43 -3.37 8.15 -4.76
N ILE A 44 -4.16 7.08 -4.67
CA ILE A 44 -4.85 6.51 -5.83
C ILE A 44 -6.01 7.39 -6.30
N ILE A 45 -6.75 8.00 -5.36
CA ILE A 45 -7.84 8.93 -5.68
C ILE A 45 -7.30 10.12 -6.48
N ILE A 46 -6.13 10.66 -6.11
CA ILE A 46 -5.47 11.73 -6.86
C ILE A 46 -5.22 11.30 -8.31
N LYS A 47 -4.68 10.10 -8.54
CA LYS A 47 -4.48 9.57 -9.89
C LYS A 47 -5.79 9.49 -10.68
N LEU A 48 -6.84 8.93 -10.09
CA LEU A 48 -8.09 8.60 -10.78
C LEU A 48 -8.95 9.83 -11.11
N PHE A 49 -9.04 10.79 -10.19
CA PHE A 49 -9.97 11.92 -10.31
C PHE A 49 -9.30 13.23 -10.70
N PHE A 50 -7.97 13.33 -10.53
CA PHE A 50 -7.22 14.56 -10.82
C PHE A 50 -6.05 14.31 -11.80
N PRO A 51 -6.29 13.70 -12.98
CA PRO A 51 -5.25 13.57 -13.98
C PRO A 51 -4.86 14.95 -14.55
N GLU A 52 -3.55 15.21 -14.63
CA GLU A 52 -3.05 16.42 -15.27
C GLU A 52 -3.34 16.42 -16.78
N LYS A 53 -3.51 17.61 -17.36
CA LYS A 53 -3.71 17.77 -18.80
C LYS A 53 -2.46 17.37 -19.58
N PHE A 54 -2.65 16.75 -20.73
CA PHE A 54 -1.57 16.38 -21.63
C PHE A 54 -0.80 17.61 -22.13
N SER A 55 0.53 17.49 -22.17
CA SER A 55 1.43 18.53 -22.70
C SER A 55 2.04 18.09 -24.02
N ARG A 56 2.10 18.98 -25.02
CA ARG A 56 2.69 18.66 -26.35
C ARG A 56 4.15 18.21 -26.25
N LEU A 57 4.90 18.74 -25.27
CA LEU A 57 6.30 18.40 -25.03
C LEU A 57 6.47 17.21 -24.06
N GLY A 58 5.39 16.75 -23.42
CA GLY A 58 5.42 15.65 -22.46
C GLY A 58 6.07 15.97 -21.12
N ASN A 59 6.29 17.25 -20.79
CA ASN A 59 6.92 17.67 -19.54
C ASN A 59 5.98 17.55 -18.32
N THR A 60 4.67 17.66 -18.54
CA THR A 60 3.61 17.53 -17.54
C THR A 60 2.45 16.73 -18.14
N GLY A 61 1.63 16.10 -17.30
CA GLY A 61 0.54 15.23 -17.77
C GLY A 61 0.24 14.04 -16.84
N PRO A 62 -0.57 13.08 -17.30
CA PRO A 62 -1.08 12.02 -16.43
C PRO A 62 -0.03 11.11 -15.78
N ALA A 63 1.16 10.98 -16.36
CA ALA A 63 2.25 10.24 -15.72
C ALA A 63 2.75 10.97 -14.48
N THR A 64 2.80 12.31 -14.50
CA THR A 64 3.19 13.13 -13.35
C THR A 64 2.24 12.92 -12.18
N SER A 65 0.93 13.06 -12.41
CA SER A 65 -0.08 12.83 -11.36
C SER A 65 -0.08 11.37 -10.88
N THR A 66 0.19 10.41 -11.76
CA THR A 66 0.33 9.00 -11.39
C THR A 66 1.55 8.75 -10.50
N ILE A 67 2.71 9.31 -10.83
CA ILE A 67 3.94 9.16 -10.03
C ILE A 67 3.75 9.76 -8.64
N TRP A 68 3.17 10.96 -8.54
CA TRP A 68 2.91 11.58 -7.23
C TRP A 68 1.83 10.86 -6.43
N GLY A 69 0.72 10.48 -7.07
CA GLY A 69 -0.37 9.76 -6.43
C GLY A 69 0.08 8.39 -5.91
N TYR A 70 0.69 7.57 -6.76
CA TYR A 70 1.25 6.28 -6.34
C TYR A 70 2.47 6.43 -5.42
N GLY A 71 3.24 7.50 -5.52
CA GLY A 71 4.32 7.80 -4.59
C GLY A 71 3.81 8.01 -3.16
N LEU A 72 2.69 8.74 -3.00
CA LEU A 72 2.03 8.90 -1.71
C LEU A 72 1.55 7.55 -1.16
N THR A 73 0.93 6.73 -2.01
CA THR A 73 0.51 5.37 -1.66
C THR A 73 1.70 4.48 -1.27
N ALA A 74 2.83 4.57 -1.97
CA ALA A 74 4.03 3.79 -1.70
C ALA A 74 4.62 4.14 -0.32
N ILE A 75 4.68 5.43 0.03
CA ILE A 75 5.12 5.88 1.36
C ILE A 75 4.22 5.30 2.45
N ALA A 76 2.89 5.38 2.26
CA ALA A 76 1.93 4.84 3.22
C ALA A 76 2.05 3.31 3.38
N LEU A 77 2.22 2.57 2.27
CA LEU A 77 2.45 1.13 2.29
C LEU A 77 3.78 0.75 2.95
N SER A 78 4.84 1.52 2.76
CA SER A 78 6.11 1.33 3.48
C SER A 78 5.94 1.50 4.99
N ILE A 79 5.16 2.49 5.43
CA ILE A 79 4.83 2.67 6.86
C ILE A 79 4.05 1.45 7.39
N MET A 80 3.03 0.99 6.65
CA MET A 80 2.28 -0.22 7.00
C MET A 80 3.18 -1.48 7.04
N LEU A 81 4.19 -1.55 6.16
CA LEU A 81 5.16 -2.64 6.14
C LEU A 81 5.96 -2.68 7.45
N PHE A 82 6.51 -1.54 7.87
CA PHE A 82 7.23 -1.43 9.14
C PHE A 82 6.35 -1.76 10.35
N MET A 83 5.08 -1.34 10.30
CA MET A 83 4.10 -1.67 11.32
C MET A 83 3.84 -3.18 11.40
N GLY A 84 3.68 -3.87 10.27
CA GLY A 84 3.57 -5.33 10.22
C GLY A 84 4.81 -6.05 10.76
N ILE A 85 6.00 -5.53 10.48
CA ILE A 85 7.27 -6.04 11.02
C ILE A 85 7.31 -5.88 12.54
N TYR A 86 6.96 -4.70 13.06
CA TYR A 86 6.95 -4.40 14.49
C TYR A 86 6.02 -5.34 15.26
N VAL A 87 4.79 -5.53 14.78
CA VAL A 87 3.82 -6.46 15.41
C VAL A 87 4.34 -7.89 15.37
N SER A 88 4.93 -8.32 14.25
CA SER A 88 5.51 -9.66 14.14
C SER A 88 6.68 -9.88 15.12
N LYS A 89 7.48 -8.85 15.42
CA LYS A 89 8.53 -8.93 16.43
C LYS A 89 7.96 -9.18 17.83
N ASN A 90 6.91 -8.46 18.21
CA ASN A 90 6.27 -8.61 19.53
C ASN A 90 5.65 -10.01 19.73
N ILE A 91 5.14 -10.63 18.66
CA ILE A 91 4.62 -12.00 18.71
C ILE A 91 5.77 -13.02 18.75
N PHE A 92 6.90 -12.74 18.10
CA PHE A 92 8.02 -13.70 18.03
C PHE A 92 8.68 -13.94 19.36
N GLU A 93 8.79 -12.92 20.20
CA GLU A 93 9.30 -13.05 21.57
C GLU A 93 8.53 -14.13 22.38
N LYS A 94 7.37 -14.59 21.89
CA LYS A 94 6.57 -15.68 22.45
C LYS A 94 6.75 -17.06 21.78
N ASN A 95 7.10 -17.15 20.48
CA ASN A 95 6.86 -18.37 19.65
C ASN A 95 8.05 -18.90 18.81
N GLY A 96 9.27 -18.39 18.95
CA GLY A 96 10.50 -19.11 18.54
C GLY A 96 10.90 -19.15 17.06
N ASN A 97 10.02 -18.87 16.09
CA ASN A 97 10.38 -18.74 14.66
C ASN A 97 10.03 -17.36 14.06
N PHE A 98 10.96 -16.40 14.14
CA PHE A 98 10.73 -14.99 13.73
C PHE A 98 10.59 -14.83 12.23
N VAL A 99 11.51 -15.46 11.48
CA VAL A 99 11.70 -15.22 10.05
C VAL A 99 10.48 -15.67 9.27
N GLU A 100 10.01 -16.89 9.52
CA GLU A 100 8.83 -17.46 8.86
C GLU A 100 7.57 -16.62 9.15
N MET A 101 7.38 -16.24 10.41
CA MET A 101 6.24 -15.43 10.82
C MET A 101 6.30 -14.02 10.22
N LEU A 102 7.49 -13.40 10.16
CA LEU A 102 7.69 -12.13 9.48
C LEU A 102 7.28 -12.21 8.01
N PHE A 103 7.80 -13.22 7.29
CA PHE A 103 7.51 -13.38 5.87
C PHE A 103 6.02 -13.63 5.62
N SER A 104 5.37 -14.47 6.43
CA SER A 104 3.94 -14.73 6.31
C SER A 104 3.10 -13.47 6.52
N ASN A 105 3.47 -12.65 7.51
CA ASN A 105 2.62 -11.55 7.94
C ASN A 105 2.84 -10.24 7.16
N VAL A 106 4.04 -10.05 6.62
CA VAL A 106 4.42 -8.81 5.92
C VAL A 106 4.23 -8.93 4.40
N SER A 107 4.22 -10.16 3.88
CA SER A 107 4.14 -10.44 2.44
C SER A 107 2.95 -9.79 1.71
N PRO A 108 1.71 -9.71 2.24
CA PRO A 108 0.60 -9.10 1.49
C PRO A 108 0.82 -7.60 1.21
N ILE A 109 1.38 -6.90 2.19
CA ILE A 109 1.72 -5.49 2.10
C ILE A 109 2.87 -5.32 1.10
N PHE A 110 3.88 -6.19 1.19
CA PHE A 110 5.04 -6.18 0.30
C PHE A 110 4.66 -6.39 -1.18
N PHE A 111 3.80 -7.35 -1.50
CA PHE A 111 3.36 -7.56 -2.89
C PHE A 111 2.56 -6.37 -3.43
N THR A 112 1.71 -5.76 -2.62
CA THR A 112 0.98 -4.54 -2.99
C THR A 112 1.95 -3.38 -3.25
N LEU A 113 3.00 -3.25 -2.43
CA LEU A 113 4.06 -2.27 -2.63
C LEU A 113 4.83 -2.53 -3.94
N LEU A 114 5.17 -3.77 -4.26
CA LEU A 114 5.83 -4.11 -5.53
C LEU A 114 5.00 -3.72 -6.76
N ILE A 115 3.69 -3.93 -6.72
CA ILE A 115 2.76 -3.52 -7.78
C ILE A 115 2.80 -2.00 -7.97
N ILE A 116 2.68 -1.25 -6.87
CA ILE A 116 2.76 0.21 -6.90
C ILE A 116 4.13 0.67 -7.45
N MET A 117 5.22 0.09 -6.98
CA MET A 117 6.57 0.43 -7.42
C MET A 117 6.78 0.13 -8.91
N TYR A 118 6.28 -1.01 -9.40
CA TYR A 118 6.36 -1.34 -10.82
C TYR A 118 5.50 -0.40 -11.67
N ALA A 119 4.32 0.00 -11.19
CA ALA A 119 3.49 0.98 -11.86
C ALA A 119 4.17 2.37 -11.93
N ILE A 120 4.81 2.81 -10.85
CA ILE A 120 5.63 4.04 -10.84
C ILE A 120 6.78 3.92 -11.85
N PHE A 121 7.49 2.79 -11.85
CA PHE A 121 8.59 2.52 -12.77
C PHE A 121 8.16 2.64 -14.24
N LEU A 122 7.02 2.05 -14.62
CA LEU A 122 6.50 2.17 -15.99
C LEU A 122 6.14 3.63 -16.34
N ASN A 123 5.53 4.38 -15.41
CA ASN A 123 5.21 5.79 -15.63
C ASN A 123 6.46 6.67 -15.73
N PHE A 124 7.54 6.31 -15.04
CA PHE A 124 8.82 7.00 -15.14
C PHE A 124 9.54 6.67 -16.46
N LEU A 125 9.60 5.39 -16.83
CA LEU A 125 10.27 4.93 -18.05
C LEU A 125 9.62 5.51 -19.32
N TYR A 126 8.29 5.58 -19.35
CA TYR A 126 7.51 6.06 -20.49
C TYR A 126 6.91 7.46 -20.27
N PHE A 127 7.49 8.24 -19.37
CA PHE A 127 6.96 9.52 -18.88
C PHE A 127 6.52 10.47 -19.99
N LYS A 128 7.43 10.83 -20.90
CA LYS A 128 7.14 11.78 -22.00
C LYS A 128 6.04 11.27 -22.92
N ARG A 129 5.97 9.95 -23.12
CA ARG A 129 5.03 9.32 -24.05
C ARG A 129 3.61 9.33 -23.49
N ILE A 130 3.46 8.95 -22.22
CA ILE A 130 2.19 9.00 -21.50
C ILE A 130 1.71 10.45 -21.40
N ASN A 131 2.60 11.38 -21.03
CA ASN A 131 2.25 12.80 -20.88
C ASN A 131 1.87 13.52 -22.17
N SER A 132 2.34 13.02 -23.33
CA SER A 132 1.98 13.55 -24.65
C SER A 132 0.83 12.81 -25.32
N ASN A 133 0.15 11.89 -24.60
CA ASN A 133 -0.92 11.03 -25.09
C ASN A 133 -0.54 10.21 -26.34
N ARG A 134 0.73 9.84 -26.49
CA ARG A 134 1.19 8.96 -27.59
C ARG A 134 1.06 7.50 -27.19
N VAL A 135 -0.08 7.12 -26.65
CA VAL A 135 -0.36 5.78 -26.10
C VAL A 135 -1.68 5.29 -26.67
N THR A 136 -1.85 3.97 -26.78
CA THR A 136 -3.09 3.42 -27.33
C THR A 136 -4.25 3.53 -26.35
N ASN A 137 -5.48 3.35 -26.82
CA ASN A 137 -6.65 3.38 -25.95
C ASN A 137 -6.67 2.21 -24.95
N GLU A 138 -6.07 1.07 -25.32
CA GLU A 138 -5.94 -0.10 -24.44
C GLU A 138 -5.06 0.21 -23.23
N TYR A 139 -4.01 1.04 -23.40
CA TYR A 139 -3.20 1.51 -22.26
C TYR A 139 -4.07 2.19 -21.19
N HIS A 140 -4.96 3.09 -21.61
CA HIS A 140 -5.84 3.81 -20.67
C HIS A 140 -6.78 2.85 -19.95
N THR A 141 -7.31 1.86 -20.67
CA THR A 141 -8.18 0.82 -20.10
C THR A 141 -7.44 -0.02 -19.06
N TYR A 142 -6.26 -0.55 -19.40
CA TYR A 142 -5.49 -1.37 -18.47
C TYR A 142 -4.96 -0.56 -17.28
N SER A 143 -4.56 0.70 -17.49
CA SER A 143 -4.11 1.61 -16.43
C SER A 143 -5.24 1.91 -15.44
N PHE A 144 -6.48 2.09 -15.92
CA PHE A 144 -7.65 2.26 -15.07
C PHE A 144 -7.99 0.99 -14.29
N MET A 145 -8.06 -0.17 -14.98
CA MET A 145 -8.35 -1.46 -14.33
C MET A 145 -7.32 -1.79 -13.25
N SER A 146 -6.04 -1.57 -13.52
CA SER A 146 -4.96 -1.74 -12.54
C SER A 146 -5.17 -0.84 -11.31
N SER A 147 -5.50 0.44 -11.50
CA SER A 147 -5.78 1.35 -10.37
C SER A 147 -6.97 0.92 -9.52
N VAL A 148 -8.06 0.49 -10.15
CA VAL A 148 -9.24 -0.01 -9.45
C VAL A 148 -8.90 -1.29 -8.68
N LEU A 149 -8.10 -2.19 -9.24
CA LEU A 149 -7.63 -3.36 -8.50
C LEU A 149 -6.76 -2.95 -7.32
N THR A 150 -5.86 -1.97 -7.50
CA THR A 150 -4.99 -1.53 -6.40
C THR A 150 -5.77 -0.87 -5.26
N ILE A 151 -6.84 -0.12 -5.52
CA ILE A 151 -7.65 0.45 -4.44
C ILE A 151 -8.36 -0.65 -3.63
N VAL A 152 -8.86 -1.69 -4.31
CA VAL A 152 -9.46 -2.85 -3.65
C VAL A 152 -8.40 -3.63 -2.85
N GLN A 153 -7.20 -3.81 -3.41
CA GLN A 153 -6.07 -4.43 -2.70
C GLN A 153 -5.72 -3.69 -1.41
N ILE A 154 -5.64 -2.36 -1.44
CA ILE A 154 -5.39 -1.56 -0.24
C ILE A 154 -6.47 -1.79 0.80
N GLY A 155 -7.76 -1.79 0.41
CA GLY A 155 -8.85 -2.09 1.33
C GLY A 155 -8.74 -3.47 1.99
N LEU A 156 -8.30 -4.49 1.25
CA LEU A 156 -8.06 -5.83 1.78
C LEU A 156 -6.82 -5.88 2.69
N VAL A 157 -5.74 -5.20 2.33
CA VAL A 157 -4.53 -5.06 3.17
C VAL A 157 -4.86 -4.37 4.50
N THR A 158 -5.69 -3.32 4.45
CA THR A 158 -6.21 -2.64 5.64
C THR A 158 -7.02 -3.59 6.51
N THR A 159 -7.93 -4.34 5.90
CA THR A 159 -8.78 -5.31 6.62
C THR A 159 -7.91 -6.37 7.30
N TYR A 160 -6.95 -6.94 6.56
CA TYR A 160 -5.96 -7.89 7.04
C TYR A 160 -5.19 -7.35 8.26
N LEU A 161 -4.57 -6.16 8.14
CA LEU A 161 -3.80 -5.54 9.22
C LEU A 161 -4.68 -5.24 10.44
N PHE A 162 -5.88 -4.71 10.25
CA PHE A 162 -6.79 -4.40 11.34
C PHE A 162 -7.12 -5.63 12.20
N TYR A 163 -7.47 -6.75 11.56
CA TYR A 163 -7.76 -7.99 12.28
C TYR A 163 -6.51 -8.62 12.89
N TYR A 164 -5.38 -8.57 12.19
CA TYR A 164 -4.10 -9.08 12.70
C TYR A 164 -3.67 -8.35 13.97
N LEU A 165 -3.79 -7.02 13.99
CA LEU A 165 -3.52 -6.23 15.19
C LEU A 165 -4.52 -6.50 16.32
N SER A 166 -5.81 -6.55 16.01
CA SER A 166 -6.85 -6.79 17.01
C SER A 166 -6.74 -8.17 17.67
N ASN A 167 -6.21 -9.17 16.97
CA ASN A 167 -5.99 -10.52 17.48
C ASN A 167 -4.76 -10.66 18.39
N THR A 168 -3.88 -9.66 18.46
CA THR A 168 -2.70 -9.73 19.34
C THR A 168 -3.07 -9.51 20.82
N ASP A 169 -4.22 -8.87 21.09
CA ASP A 169 -4.63 -8.42 22.44
C ASP A 169 -5.67 -9.31 23.13
N LYS A 170 -6.30 -10.26 22.43
CA LYS A 170 -7.37 -11.12 22.97
C LYS A 170 -7.16 -12.55 22.50
N ASP A 171 -7.47 -13.52 23.38
CA ASP A 171 -7.47 -14.95 23.07
C ASP A 171 -8.26 -15.16 21.76
N GLY A 172 -7.53 -15.54 20.70
CA GLY A 172 -7.95 -15.28 19.32
C GLY A 172 -9.16 -16.12 18.92
N SER A 173 -10.29 -15.46 18.65
CA SER A 173 -11.45 -16.17 18.10
C SER A 173 -11.13 -16.75 16.71
N ASP A 174 -11.49 -18.01 16.46
CA ASP A 174 -11.30 -18.71 15.17
C ASP A 174 -11.83 -17.91 13.97
N LEU A 175 -12.88 -17.12 14.18
CA LEU A 175 -13.48 -16.26 13.17
C LEU A 175 -12.53 -15.17 12.67
N ASN A 176 -11.71 -14.58 13.55
CA ASN A 176 -10.74 -13.56 13.15
C ASN A 176 -9.56 -14.17 12.39
N ASN A 177 -9.09 -15.34 12.81
CA ASN A 177 -8.03 -16.07 12.08
C ASN A 177 -8.48 -16.42 10.66
N THR A 178 -9.73 -16.86 10.51
CA THR A 178 -10.33 -17.13 9.20
C THR A 178 -10.36 -15.86 8.33
N LYS A 179 -10.77 -14.71 8.89
CA LYS A 179 -10.79 -13.43 8.16
C LYS A 179 -9.39 -12.99 7.73
N ILE A 180 -8.39 -13.14 8.59
CA ILE A 180 -6.98 -12.81 8.29
C ILE A 180 -6.51 -13.62 7.09
N GLU A 181 -6.68 -14.94 7.11
CA GLU A 181 -6.28 -15.83 6.01
C GLU A 181 -7.03 -15.54 4.71
N LEU A 182 -8.34 -15.28 4.77
CA LEU A 182 -9.13 -14.92 3.60
C LEU A 182 -8.67 -13.59 2.97
N SER A 183 -8.46 -12.55 3.78
CA SER A 183 -7.96 -11.26 3.29
C SER A 183 -6.57 -11.40 2.68
N LYS A 184 -5.67 -12.16 3.34
CA LYS A 184 -4.32 -12.46 2.83
C LYS A 184 -4.36 -13.12 1.46
N ASN A 185 -5.12 -14.21 1.32
CA ASN A 185 -5.24 -14.94 0.06
C ASN A 185 -5.90 -14.11 -1.04
N ALA A 186 -6.89 -13.30 -0.71
CA ALA A 186 -7.51 -12.38 -1.66
C ALA A 186 -6.51 -11.34 -2.20
N VAL A 187 -5.65 -10.77 -1.33
CA VAL A 187 -4.57 -9.86 -1.76
C VAL A 187 -3.61 -10.55 -2.73
N TYR A 188 -3.23 -11.81 -2.50
CA TYR A 188 -2.36 -12.54 -3.42
C TYR A 188 -3.00 -12.76 -4.80
N ILE A 189 -4.25 -13.21 -4.83
CA ILE A 189 -4.98 -13.42 -6.09
C ILE A 189 -5.09 -12.10 -6.86
N LEU A 190 -5.50 -11.02 -6.18
CA LEU A 190 -5.57 -9.71 -6.82
C LEU A 190 -4.19 -9.25 -7.27
N SER A 191 -3.12 -9.57 -6.54
CA SER A 191 -1.75 -9.18 -6.89
C SER A 191 -1.31 -9.79 -8.20
N ILE A 192 -1.60 -11.08 -8.41
CA ILE A 192 -1.32 -11.77 -9.67
C ILE A 192 -2.12 -11.11 -10.81
N ILE A 193 -3.42 -10.89 -10.62
CA ILE A 193 -4.27 -10.27 -11.63
C ILE A 193 -3.78 -8.86 -11.99
N ASN A 194 -3.45 -8.05 -10.99
CA ASN A 194 -2.97 -6.69 -11.19
C ASN A 194 -1.59 -6.66 -11.88
N PHE A 195 -0.72 -7.61 -11.55
CA PHE A 195 0.55 -7.78 -12.25
C PHE A 195 0.36 -8.10 -13.74
N LEU A 196 -0.65 -8.91 -14.11
CA LEU A 196 -0.98 -9.14 -15.52
C LEU A 196 -1.41 -7.84 -16.22
N PHE A 197 -2.21 -6.99 -15.58
CA PHE A 197 -2.54 -5.66 -16.13
C PHE A 197 -1.30 -4.79 -16.31
N LEU A 198 -0.37 -4.79 -15.36
CA LEU A 198 0.90 -4.06 -15.50
C LEU A 198 1.77 -4.60 -16.64
N MET A 199 1.77 -5.91 -16.87
CA MET A 199 2.44 -6.51 -18.03
C MET A 199 1.78 -6.11 -19.34
N MET A 200 0.45 -6.08 -19.42
CA MET A 200 -0.26 -5.58 -20.60
C MET A 200 0.04 -4.10 -20.86
N ILE A 201 0.11 -3.29 -19.80
CA ILE A 201 0.55 -1.88 -19.89
C ILE A 201 1.97 -1.81 -20.45
N ASN A 202 2.90 -2.60 -19.93
CA ASN A 202 4.28 -2.63 -20.41
C ASN A 202 4.36 -2.97 -21.90
N ILE A 203 3.63 -4.00 -22.35
CA ILE A 203 3.58 -4.39 -23.77
C ILE A 203 2.99 -3.26 -24.64
N SER A 204 1.88 -2.65 -24.21
CA SER A 204 1.27 -1.49 -24.91
C SER A 204 2.24 -0.32 -25.04
N LEU A 205 2.98 -0.02 -23.97
CA LEU A 205 3.99 1.04 -23.92
C LEU A 205 5.32 0.67 -24.60
N GLN A 206 5.59 -0.58 -24.91
CA GLN A 206 6.82 -0.96 -25.60
C GLN A 206 6.60 -1.08 -27.12
N PHE A 207 5.48 -1.68 -27.54
CA PHE A 207 5.31 -2.11 -28.94
C PHE A 207 4.36 -1.24 -29.77
N PHE A 208 3.35 -0.61 -29.16
CA PHE A 208 2.31 0.11 -29.91
C PHE A 208 2.56 1.63 -30.00
N SER A 209 3.83 2.04 -29.99
CA SER A 209 4.28 3.45 -29.99
C SER A 209 4.44 4.08 -31.34
N THR A 210 4.62 3.26 -32.35
CA THR A 210 5.30 3.69 -33.56
C THR A 210 4.33 4.14 -34.63
N ASP A 211 3.04 3.80 -34.52
CA ASP A 211 2.11 3.85 -35.66
C ASP A 211 0.90 4.78 -35.52
N GLU A 212 0.66 5.42 -34.37
CA GLU A 212 -0.53 6.28 -34.21
C GLU A 212 -0.16 7.77 -34.22
N THR A 213 -0.48 8.42 -35.33
CA THR A 213 -0.47 9.88 -35.47
C THR A 213 -1.43 10.52 -34.48
N PRO A 214 -1.07 11.65 -33.84
CA PRO A 214 -1.92 12.26 -32.82
C PRO A 214 -3.20 12.79 -33.46
N ILE A 215 -4.35 12.22 -33.09
CA ILE A 215 -5.65 12.84 -33.36
C ILE A 215 -5.76 14.06 -32.44
N ILE A 216 -5.46 15.22 -33.01
CA ILE A 216 -5.77 16.51 -32.40
C ILE A 216 -7.30 16.62 -32.37
N LYS A 217 -7.90 16.56 -31.18
CA LYS A 217 -9.25 17.07 -30.92
C LYS A 217 -9.14 18.38 -30.16
#